data_AF-A0A9D2G7I5-F1
#
_entry.id   AF-A0A9D2G7I5-F1
#
_cell.length_a   1.000
_cell.length_b   1.000
_cell.length_c   1.000
_cell.angle_alpha   90.00
_cell.angle_beta   90.00
_cell.angle_gamma   90.00
#
_symmetry.space_group_name_H-M   'P 1'
#
loop_
_entity.id
_entity.type
_entity.pdbx_description
1 polymer ?
#
loop_
_entity_poly.entity_id
_entity_poly.type
_entity_poly.pdbx_seq_one_letter_code
_entity_poly.pdbx_strand_id
1 'polypeptide(L)' 'MEKQKIDRINELYRKSKAEGLTDAERKEQKILRQEYLELVRRNLRSQLNNIDVEEKDGTVVNLGEKYGTKKSN' A
#
# COMPACT_ATOMS: atom_id res chain seq x y z
N MET A 1 1.17 9.83 -5.72
CA MET A 1 0.38 10.64 -4.78
C MET A 1 1.22 11.82 -4.33
N GLU A 2 0.63 12.99 -4.29
CA GLU A 2 1.29 14.22 -3.86
C GLU A 2 1.41 14.31 -2.34
N LYS A 3 2.45 15.01 -1.85
CA LYS A 3 2.68 15.22 -0.42
C LYS A 3 1.45 15.79 0.30
N GLN A 4 0.73 16.71 -0.35
CA GLN A 4 -0.48 17.35 0.18
C GLN A 4 -1.58 16.33 0.53
N LYS A 5 -1.77 15.28 -0.28
CA LYS A 5 -2.74 14.22 0.00
C LYS A 5 -2.34 13.38 1.22
N ILE A 6 -1.04 13.14 1.41
CA ILE A 6 -0.51 12.42 2.59
C ILE A 6 -0.71 13.27 3.85
N ASP A 7 -0.38 14.56 3.78
CA ASP A 7 -0.60 15.50 4.87
C ASP A 7 -2.09 15.56 5.26
N ARG A 8 -2.98 15.55 4.27
CA ARG A 8 -4.43 15.47 4.48
C ARG A 8 -4.88 14.17 5.15
N ILE A 9 -4.32 13.01 4.78
CA ILE A 9 -4.57 11.74 5.48
C ILE A 9 -4.19 11.85 6.96
N ASN A 10 -3.04 12.46 7.27
CA ASN A 10 -2.55 12.64 8.63
C ASN A 10 -3.41 13.61 9.44
N GLU A 11 -3.86 14.69 8.82
CA GLU A 11 -4.81 15.65 9.41
C GLU A 11 -6.12 14.95 9.79
N LEU A 12 -6.75 14.25 8.84
CA LEU A 12 -7.97 13.48 9.06
C LEU A 12 -7.79 12.38 10.12
N TYR A 13 -6.59 11.78 10.20
CA TYR A 13 -6.28 10.82 11.24
C TYR A 13 -6.25 11.46 12.64
N ARG A 14 -5.60 12.61 12.79
CA ARG A 14 -5.55 13.36 14.06
C ARG A 14 -6.95 13.81 14.47
N LYS A 15 -7.73 14.36 13.53
CA LYS A 15 -9.11 14.78 13.76
C LYS A 15 -10.00 13.61 14.22
N SER A 16 -9.90 12.46 13.54
CA SER A 16 -10.60 11.23 13.92
C SER A 16 -10.29 10.75 15.34
N LYS A 17 -9.09 11.04 15.87
CA LYS A 17 -8.67 10.63 17.22
C LYS A 17 -9.10 11.62 18.30
N ALA A 18 -9.26 12.89 17.97
CA ALA A 18 -9.64 13.93 18.92
C ALA A 18 -11.16 14.06 19.05
N GLU A 19 -11.81 14.55 18.00
CA GLU A 19 -13.24 14.89 18.00
C GLU A 19 -14.09 13.96 17.12
N GLY A 20 -13.44 13.14 16.30
CA GLY A 20 -14.09 12.27 15.32
C GLY A 20 -14.16 12.90 13.93
N LEU A 21 -14.72 12.16 12.97
CA LEU A 21 -14.89 12.63 11.60
C LEU A 21 -16.38 12.72 11.26
N THR A 22 -16.72 13.78 10.52
CA THR A 22 -18.00 13.84 9.81
C THR A 22 -18.07 12.75 8.75
N ASP A 23 -19.28 12.43 8.27
CA ASP A 23 -19.45 11.42 7.23
C ASP A 23 -18.76 11.79 5.90
N ALA A 24 -18.71 13.09 5.58
CA ALA A 24 -17.99 13.59 4.41
C ALA A 24 -16.48 13.35 4.55
N GLU A 25 -15.91 13.69 5.71
CA GLU A 25 -14.48 13.49 5.98
C GLU A 25 -14.10 12.02 6.08
N ARG A 26 -14.99 11.17 6.58
CA ARG A 26 -14.78 9.71 6.59
C ARG A 26 -14.71 9.15 5.17
N LYS A 27 -15.58 9.63 4.26
CA LYS A 27 -15.54 9.26 2.84
C LYS A 27 -14.25 9.76 2.18
N GLU A 28 -13.87 11.00 2.44
CA GLU A 28 -12.61 11.58 1.95
C GLU A 28 -11.40 10.76 2.44
N GLN A 29 -11.32 10.48 3.74
CA GLN A 29 -10.24 9.69 4.33
C GLN A 29 -10.16 8.29 3.71
N LYS A 30 -11.31 7.65 3.46
CA LYS A 30 -11.36 6.32 2.83
C LYS A 30 -10.80 6.35 1.42
N ILE A 31 -11.20 7.33 0.60
CA ILE A 31 -10.70 7.50 -0.78
C ILE A 31 -9.19 7.73 -0.78
N LEU A 32 -8.72 8.68 0.03
CA LEU A 32 -7.30 9.00 0.12
C LEU A 32 -6.46 7.81 0.59
N ARG A 33 -6.93 7.06 1.59
CA ARG A 33 -6.24 5.85 2.07
C ARG A 33 -6.22 4.74 1.02
N GLN A 34 -7.29 4.58 0.26
CA GLN A 34 -7.33 3.59 -0.81
C GLN A 34 -6.31 3.93 -1.91
N GLU A 35 -6.27 5.19 -2.35
CA GLU A 35 -5.27 5.65 -3.34
C GLU A 35 -3.83 5.43 -2.82
N TYR A 36 -3.57 5.72 -1.54
CA TYR A 36 -2.27 5.49 -0.92
C TYR A 36 -1.90 4.00 -0.89
N LEU A 37 -2.83 3.14 -0.47
CA LEU A 37 -2.60 1.69 -0.39
C LEU A 37 -2.30 1.07 -1.76
N GLU A 38 -2.99 1.51 -2.83
CA GLU A 38 -2.72 1.02 -4.18
C GLU A 38 -1.31 1.40 -4.65
N LEU A 39 -0.85 2.62 -4.34
CA LEU A 39 0.52 3.04 -4.64
C LEU A 39 1.56 2.24 -3.86
N VAL A 40 1.32 2.01 -2.57
CA VAL A 40 2.20 1.19 -1.72
C VAL A 40 2.26 -0.25 -2.22
N ARG A 41 1.12 -0.85 -2.56
CA ARG A 41 1.05 -2.21 -3.13
C ARG A 41 1.82 -2.31 -4.44
N ARG A 42 1.63 -1.35 -5.35
CA ARG A 42 2.36 -1.29 -6.61
C ARG A 42 3.87 -1.19 -6.39
N ASN A 43 4.30 -0.31 -5.49
CA ASN A 43 5.72 -0.14 -5.19
C ASN A 43 6.32 -1.40 -4.55
N LEU A 44 5.64 -2.00 -3.58
CA LEU A 44 6.08 -3.25 -2.95
C LEU A 44 6.18 -4.39 -3.96
N ARG A 45 5.19 -4.55 -4.84
CA ARG A 45 5.24 -5.56 -5.92
C ARG A 45 6.45 -5.34 -6.82
N SER A 46 6.73 -4.10 -7.19
CA SER A 46 7.92 -3.77 -7.98
C SER A 46 9.22 -4.09 -7.24
N GLN A 47 9.29 -3.91 -5.93
CA GLN A 47 10.46 -4.29 -5.14
C GLN A 47 10.62 -5.82 -5.11
N LEU A 48 9.55 -6.55 -4.83
CA LEU A 48 9.58 -8.02 -4.76
C LEU A 48 9.98 -8.67 -6.09
N ASN A 49 9.54 -8.12 -7.23
CA ASN A 49 9.92 -8.60 -8.56
C ASN A 49 11.44 -8.54 -8.82
N ASN A 50 12.18 -7.70 -8.07
CA ASN A 50 13.62 -7.53 -8.22
C ASN A 50 14.41 -8.20 -7.08
N ILE A 51 13.76 -9.03 -6.24
CA ILE A 51 14.42 -9.74 -5.16
C ILE A 51 14.38 -11.24 -5.45
N ASP A 52 15.55 -11.82 -5.59
CA ASP A 52 15.76 -13.26 -5.65
C ASP A 52 16.30 -13.76 -4.31
N VAL A 53 15.77 -14.89 -3.84
CA VAL A 53 16.19 -15.54 -2.60
C VAL A 53 16.68 -16.94 -2.90
N GLU A 54 17.91 -17.24 -2.46
CA GLU A 54 18.44 -18.60 -2.45
C GLU A 54 17.95 -19.34 -1.20
N GLU A 55 17.20 -20.41 -1.42
CA GLU A 55 16.68 -21.29 -0.37
C GLU A 55 17.78 -22.26 0.10
N LYS A 56 17.56 -22.93 1.25
CA LYS A 56 18.57 -23.83 1.85
C LYS A 56 18.97 -25.03 0.97
N ASP A 57 18.13 -25.39 0.01
CA ASP A 57 18.36 -26.46 -0.96
C ASP A 57 19.12 -25.98 -2.22
N GLY A 58 19.53 -24.71 -2.26
CA GLY A 58 20.24 -24.10 -3.38
C GLY A 58 19.33 -23.63 -4.52
N THR A 59 18.00 -23.75 -4.38
CA THR A 59 17.06 -23.21 -5.37
C THR A 59 16.95 -21.69 -5.23
N VAL A 60 16.89 -20.98 -6.36
CA VAL A 60 16.69 -19.53 -6.38
C VAL A 60 15.23 -19.25 -6.71
N VAL A 61 14.57 -18.45 -5.87
CA VAL A 61 13.16 -18.08 -6.05
C VAL A 61 13.01 -16.57 -6.08
N ASN A 62 12.40 -16.07 -7.16
CA ASN A 62 12.01 -14.66 -7.24
C ASN A 62 10.79 -14.40 -6.35
N LEU A 63 10.90 -13.41 -5.45
CA LEU A 63 9.82 -13.11 -4.50
C LEU A 63 8.58 -12.52 -5.16
N GLY A 64 8.77 -11.78 -6.25
CA GLY A 64 7.68 -11.26 -7.07
C GLY A 64 6.88 -12.36 -7.75
N GLU A 65 7.54 -13.42 -8.23
CA GLU A 65 6.85 -14.57 -8.81
C GLU A 65 6.15 -15.43 -7.74
N LYS A 66 6.82 -15.68 -6.61
CA LYS A 66 6.30 -16.50 -5.50
C LYS A 66 5.07 -15.87 -4.85
N TYR A 67 5.09 -14.56 -4.62
CA TYR A 67 4.03 -13.85 -3.87
C TYR A 67 3.18 -12.90 -4.73
N GLY A 68 3.55 -12.64 -5.99
CA GLY A 68 2.87 -11.67 -6.86
C GLY A 68 1.50 -12.09 -7.38
N THR A 69 0.89 -13.12 -6.79
CA THR A 69 -0.41 -13.69 -7.14
C THR A 69 -0.50 -14.14 -8.60
N LYS A 70 -0.48 -15.45 -8.83
CA LYS A 70 -1.11 -16.07 -10.00
C LYS A 70 -2.54 -15.56 -10.09
N LYS A 71 -2.80 -14.65 -11.02
CA LYS A 71 -3.82 -14.79 -12.07
C LYS A 71 -3.41 -13.93 -13.25
N SER A 72 -2.80 -14.60 -14.22
CA SER A 72 -2.99 -14.31 -15.63
C SER A 72 -4.48 -14.44 -15.94
N ASN A 73 -5.07 -13.34 -16.44
CA ASN A 73 -6.18 -13.19 -17.40
C ASN A 73 -6.92 -11.89 -17.14
#